data_AF-A0A069RHI9-F1
#
_entry.id   AF-A0A069RHI9-F1
#
_cell.length_a   1.000
_cell.length_b   1.000
_cell.length_c   1.000
_cell.angle_alpha   90.00
_cell.angle_beta   90.00
_cell.angle_gamma   90.00
#
_symmetry.space_group_name_H-M   'P 1'
#
loop_
_entity.id
_entity.type
_entity.pdbx_description
1 polymer ?
#
loop_
_entity_poly.entity_id
_entity_poly.type
_entity_poly.pdbx_seq_one_letter_code
_entity_poly.pdbx_strand_id
1 'polypeptide(L)'
;MLKEIKFKTWVKIFAVILVTLFIARPWIEKGSSHILPAGSKEYEIDIVDDSGYRVRLEKPADRIISLYSAHTENLFSLGLDREIIGVGTSDIYPPAALDKKVFDYRSDPEKIISQKPDLVLIRPFIERNSPDFVNSLRRSGINVVSLYPESFSEFDDYIMKLATLTGKEGTASKKLDEFHNELKSMGSTTSGIEDKVGVYFESSDRDYTTVTVDSMPSYALQLAGGINIAGDVEPITEGSSIAAYGIENILQKGKEIDVYVTQRGAMGGGGNTHSISIRPGFDSISAVKSGRIVEINQKIISSPTFRFTKGVKELMRSFYPDLFDAIDPDAYGEEITRDELAEILLKYTHSPIFVPSTSYYKDSGKDHYYGRLEDLGSDSSYFDAAETCLQRGYFEVFIEDDVEFFKPESSVTREEFAKMLYIIGNLKNDNSIEISDLEDVKNSRIAKSVVSNGLIQLESGNFLPEKSVSKNEIFAALETLQVILNDNM
;
A
#
# COMPACT_ATOMS: atom_id res chain seq x y z
N MET A 1 -49.11 32.77 -48.64
CA MET A 1 -47.67 32.80 -48.98
C MET A 1 -47.19 34.24 -48.89
N LEU A 2 -46.57 34.61 -47.76
CA LEU A 2 -45.74 35.82 -47.50
C LEU A 2 -45.71 36.06 -45.98
N LYS A 3 -44.56 35.74 -45.34
CA LYS A 3 -43.90 36.48 -44.25
C LYS A 3 -42.85 35.59 -43.58
N GLU A 4 -41.69 35.50 -44.23
CA GLU A 4 -40.42 35.21 -43.59
C GLU A 4 -39.37 36.13 -44.22
N ILE A 5 -38.26 36.34 -43.50
CA ILE A 5 -37.05 37.09 -43.89
C ILE A 5 -37.07 38.57 -43.47
N LYS A 6 -36.47 38.86 -42.31
CA LYS A 6 -35.47 39.95 -42.08
C LYS A 6 -35.08 40.05 -40.60
N PHE A 7 -34.08 39.29 -40.16
CA PHE A 7 -33.31 39.63 -38.94
C PHE A 7 -31.86 39.09 -38.99
N LYS A 8 -31.18 39.32 -40.12
CA LYS A 8 -29.74 39.10 -40.31
C LYS A 8 -29.10 40.40 -40.80
N THR A 9 -28.89 41.42 -39.96
CA THR A 9 -28.06 42.59 -40.35
C THR A 9 -27.51 43.50 -39.23
N TRP A 10 -27.53 43.17 -37.93
CA TRP A 10 -27.18 44.19 -36.90
C TRP A 10 -26.06 43.88 -35.88
N VAL A 11 -25.31 42.78 -36.00
CA VAL A 11 -24.26 42.45 -35.00
C VAL A 11 -22.81 42.54 -35.53
N LYS A 12 -22.59 43.02 -36.77
CA LYS A 12 -21.24 43.08 -37.39
C LYS A 12 -20.61 44.48 -37.48
N ILE A 13 -20.92 45.41 -36.57
CA ILE A 13 -20.37 46.79 -36.63
C ILE A 13 -19.45 47.18 -35.45
N PHE A 14 -19.18 46.31 -34.49
CA PHE A 14 -18.28 46.65 -33.36
C PHE A 14 -17.05 45.73 -33.26
N ALA A 15 -16.31 45.68 -34.36
CA ALA A 15 -14.89 45.30 -34.34
C ALA A 15 -14.17 46.16 -35.38
N VAL A 16 -12.95 46.57 -35.06
CA VAL A 16 -12.04 47.43 -35.85
C VAL A 16 -12.20 48.93 -35.56
N ILE A 17 -11.52 49.41 -34.52
CA ILE A 17 -10.34 50.28 -34.66
C ILE A 17 -9.50 50.10 -33.38
N LEU A 18 -8.38 49.43 -33.59
CA LEU A 18 -7.21 49.36 -32.73
C LEU A 18 -6.18 50.32 -33.37
N VAL A 19 -5.20 50.80 -32.59
CA VAL A 19 -4.01 51.60 -32.99
C VAL A 19 -4.29 53.13 -32.92
N THR A 20 -3.69 53.97 -32.05
CA THR A 20 -2.34 53.99 -31.44
C THR A 20 -2.26 54.98 -30.25
N LEU A 21 -1.61 54.55 -29.15
CA LEU A 21 -0.53 55.19 -28.37
C LEU A 21 -0.46 56.73 -28.19
N PHE A 22 -0.52 57.19 -26.92
CA PHE A 22 0.34 58.22 -26.28
C PHE A 22 0.06 58.20 -24.75
N ILE A 23 0.81 57.45 -23.92
CA ILE A 23 1.95 57.84 -23.06
C ILE A 23 1.64 58.85 -21.92
N ALA A 24 1.91 58.39 -20.68
CA ALA A 24 2.22 59.12 -19.41
C ALA A 24 1.09 59.93 -18.73
N ARG A 25 0.83 59.90 -17.41
CA ARG A 25 1.58 59.49 -16.19
C ARG A 25 0.56 59.32 -15.00
N PRO A 26 0.98 58.76 -13.84
CA PRO A 26 0.11 58.26 -12.76
C PRO A 26 -0.20 59.31 -11.68
N TRP A 27 -1.33 59.17 -10.98
CA TRP A 27 -1.56 59.82 -9.68
C TRP A 27 -2.45 58.94 -8.79
N ILE A 28 -1.95 58.68 -7.58
CA ILE A 28 -2.57 57.94 -6.48
C ILE A 28 -3.41 58.94 -5.67
N GLU A 29 -4.64 58.59 -5.30
CA GLU A 29 -5.26 59.05 -4.05
C GLU A 29 -6.37 58.10 -3.54
N LYS A 30 -5.98 57.34 -2.50
CA LYS A 30 -6.64 57.25 -1.19
C LYS A 30 -8.14 56.90 -1.12
N GLY A 31 -8.39 55.66 -0.71
CA GLY A 31 -9.02 55.40 0.59
C GLY A 31 -10.54 55.48 0.65
N SER A 32 -11.22 54.51 0.03
CA SER A 32 -12.54 54.09 0.49
C SER A 32 -12.35 52.90 1.43
N SER A 33 -12.27 53.18 2.73
CA SER A 33 -12.35 52.15 3.77
C SER A 33 -13.72 51.51 3.71
N HIS A 34 -13.82 50.31 3.13
CA HIS A 34 -14.95 49.43 3.39
C HIS A 34 -14.89 49.05 4.87
N ILE A 35 -15.78 49.65 5.66
CA ILE A 35 -16.03 49.22 7.03
C ILE A 35 -16.73 47.86 6.91
N LEU A 36 -15.95 46.78 7.08
CA LEU A 36 -16.51 45.45 7.29
C LEU A 36 -17.24 45.47 8.64
N PRO A 37 -18.46 44.92 8.73
CA PRO A 37 -19.18 44.83 10.00
C PRO A 37 -18.36 44.00 11.00
N ALA A 38 -18.16 44.55 12.20
CA ALA A 38 -17.51 43.87 13.31
C ALA A 38 -18.30 42.61 13.68
N GLY A 39 -17.74 41.44 13.39
CA GLY A 39 -18.34 40.14 13.70
C GLY A 39 -18.10 39.01 12.69
N SER A 40 -17.45 39.24 11.55
CA SER A 40 -17.05 38.15 10.67
C SER A 40 -15.89 37.38 11.30
N LYS A 41 -16.13 36.17 11.81
CA LYS A 41 -15.05 35.20 12.04
C LYS A 41 -14.28 35.05 10.74
N GLU A 42 -13.01 35.42 10.74
CA GLU A 42 -12.11 35.10 9.63
C GLU A 42 -11.80 33.61 9.73
N TYR A 43 -12.21 32.86 8.70
CA TYR A 43 -11.88 31.46 8.57
C TYR A 43 -10.68 31.38 7.62
N GLU A 44 -9.57 30.86 8.11
CA GLU A 44 -8.37 30.62 7.31
C GLU A 44 -8.58 29.46 6.33
N ILE A 45 -9.42 28.49 6.72
CA ILE A 45 -9.73 27.28 5.95
C ILE A 45 -11.22 27.27 5.62
N ASP A 46 -11.55 27.14 4.34
CA ASP A 46 -12.92 26.97 3.83
C ASP A 46 -12.91 25.96 2.68
N ILE A 47 -13.34 24.73 2.96
CA ILE A 47 -13.42 23.64 1.98
C ILE A 47 -14.82 23.05 1.92
N VAL A 48 -15.11 22.31 0.85
CA VAL A 48 -16.29 21.45 0.75
C VAL A 48 -15.79 20.01 0.77
N ASP A 49 -16.34 19.21 1.68
CA ASP A 49 -16.02 17.79 1.78
C ASP A 49 -16.75 16.97 0.71
N ASP A 50 -16.48 15.67 0.63
CA ASP A 50 -17.00 14.80 -0.43
C ASP A 50 -18.49 14.44 -0.23
N SER A 51 -19.09 14.86 0.89
CA SER A 51 -20.54 14.81 1.12
C SER A 51 -21.26 16.10 0.70
N GLY A 52 -20.52 17.13 0.25
CA GLY A 52 -21.04 18.46 -0.05
C GLY A 52 -21.19 19.36 1.18
N TYR A 53 -20.66 18.96 2.34
CA TYR A 53 -20.69 19.76 3.56
C TYR A 53 -19.56 20.79 3.55
N ARG A 54 -19.90 22.07 3.74
CA ARG A 54 -18.93 23.16 3.79
C ARG A 54 -18.32 23.27 5.19
N VAL A 55 -17.01 23.08 5.26
CA VAL A 55 -16.22 23.07 6.49
C VAL A 55 -15.45 24.38 6.58
N ARG A 56 -15.51 25.02 7.76
CA ARG A 56 -14.79 26.26 8.01
C ARG A 56 -14.03 26.19 9.33
N LEU A 57 -12.71 26.35 9.27
CA LEU A 57 -11.85 26.38 10.44
C LEU A 57 -11.19 27.76 10.56
N GLU A 58 -11.10 28.27 11.80
CA GLU A 58 -10.42 29.54 12.09
C GLU A 58 -8.90 29.42 11.95
N LYS A 59 -8.37 28.20 12.12
CA LYS A 59 -6.95 27.83 12.02
C LYS A 59 -6.85 26.35 11.64
N PRO A 60 -5.68 25.86 11.20
CA PRO A 60 -5.40 24.43 11.07
C PRO A 60 -5.77 23.62 12.32
N ALA A 61 -6.32 22.42 12.10
CA ALA A 61 -6.74 21.53 13.18
C ALA A 61 -5.55 21.00 14.00
N ASP A 62 -5.64 21.04 15.33
CA ASP A 62 -4.61 20.60 16.26
C ASP A 62 -5.05 19.43 17.17
N ARG A 63 -6.32 19.01 17.09
CA ARG A 63 -6.91 17.92 17.89
C ARG A 63 -7.81 17.04 17.03
N ILE A 64 -7.17 16.13 16.30
CA ILE A 64 -7.78 15.33 15.26
C ILE A 64 -8.17 13.95 15.80
N ILE A 65 -9.40 13.53 15.54
CA ILE A 65 -9.80 12.13 15.62
C ILE A 65 -10.07 11.60 14.22
N SER A 66 -9.35 10.56 13.81
CA SER A 66 -9.48 9.94 12.50
C SER A 66 -10.16 8.58 12.61
N LEU A 67 -11.34 8.42 12.01
CA LEU A 67 -12.14 7.18 12.10
C LEU A 67 -12.00 6.30 10.86
N TYR A 68 -10.93 6.49 10.08
CA TYR A 68 -10.59 5.66 8.93
C TYR A 68 -9.08 5.55 8.73
N SER A 69 -8.59 4.31 8.58
CA SER A 69 -7.16 4.00 8.50
C SER A 69 -6.39 4.76 7.42
N ALA A 70 -6.99 5.03 6.25
CA ALA A 70 -6.25 5.74 5.20
C ALA A 70 -6.08 7.23 5.55
N HIS A 71 -7.07 7.85 6.21
CA HIS A 71 -6.89 9.21 6.75
C HIS A 71 -5.76 9.22 7.77
N THR A 72 -5.80 8.29 8.73
CA THR A 72 -4.78 8.18 9.78
C THR A 72 -3.39 8.05 9.19
N GLU A 73 -3.18 7.10 8.28
CA GLU A 73 -1.89 6.88 7.63
C GLU A 73 -1.38 8.10 6.86
N ASN A 74 -2.26 8.77 6.10
CA ASN A 74 -1.89 9.97 5.37
C ASN A 74 -1.55 11.12 6.32
N LEU A 75 -2.29 11.30 7.42
CA LEU A 75 -1.99 12.33 8.43
C LEU A 75 -0.62 12.07 9.09
N PHE A 76 -0.31 10.82 9.44
CA PHE A 76 1.03 10.45 9.92
C PHE A 76 2.10 10.76 8.89
N SER A 77 1.85 10.46 7.62
CA SER A 77 2.77 10.79 6.52
C SER A 77 2.97 12.31 6.37
N LEU A 78 1.97 13.13 6.71
CA LEU A 78 2.07 14.58 6.75
C LEU A 78 2.72 15.12 8.04
N GLY A 79 3.18 14.24 8.94
CA GLY A 79 3.86 14.61 10.17
C GLY A 79 2.93 15.09 11.29
N LEU A 80 1.70 14.58 11.33
CA LEU A 80 0.66 14.97 12.30
C LEU A 80 0.52 14.00 13.49
N ASP A 81 1.59 13.30 13.84
CA ASP A 81 1.58 12.33 14.95
C ASP A 81 1.04 12.95 16.26
N ARG A 82 1.41 14.19 16.57
CA ARG A 82 1.00 14.87 17.81
C ARG A 82 -0.46 15.33 17.78
N GLU A 83 -0.93 15.80 16.64
CA GLU A 83 -2.26 16.35 16.42
C GLU A 83 -3.33 15.25 16.39
N ILE A 84 -2.96 14.02 16.02
CA ILE A 84 -3.84 12.85 16.10
C ILE A 84 -3.98 12.43 17.57
N ILE A 85 -5.11 12.78 18.19
CA ILE A 85 -5.43 12.42 19.58
C ILE A 85 -6.24 11.13 19.70
N GLY A 86 -6.75 10.62 18.58
CA GLY A 86 -7.54 9.39 18.54
C GLY A 86 -7.71 8.81 17.15
N VAL A 87 -7.89 7.49 17.10
CA VAL A 87 -8.00 6.71 15.86
C VAL A 87 -9.17 5.75 15.91
N GLY A 88 -9.57 5.21 14.75
CA GLY A 88 -10.59 4.18 14.64
C GLY A 88 -10.11 2.79 15.11
N THR A 89 -11.05 1.85 15.27
CA THR A 89 -10.75 0.47 15.70
C THR A 89 -9.90 -0.33 14.71
N SER A 90 -9.76 0.14 13.48
CA SER A 90 -9.03 -0.54 12.39
C SER A 90 -7.66 0.07 12.09
N ASP A 91 -7.28 1.08 12.85
CA ASP A 91 -6.14 1.95 12.59
C ASP A 91 -4.92 1.41 13.33
N ILE A 92 -4.07 0.74 12.56
CA ILE A 92 -2.98 -0.09 13.09
C ILE A 92 -1.62 0.25 12.46
N TYR A 93 -1.61 1.20 11.53
CA TYR A 93 -0.42 1.60 10.79
C TYR A 93 -0.45 3.13 10.61
N PRO A 94 0.70 3.83 10.78
CA PRO A 94 1.98 3.31 11.28
C PRO A 94 1.86 2.77 12.72
N PRO A 95 2.88 2.08 13.26
CA PRO A 95 2.83 1.50 14.60
C PRO A 95 2.47 2.49 15.70
N ALA A 96 2.88 3.75 15.55
CA ALA A 96 2.50 4.86 16.45
C ALA A 96 0.98 5.09 16.55
N ALA A 97 0.16 4.60 15.60
CA ALA A 97 -1.29 4.63 15.70
C ALA A 97 -1.82 3.75 16.84
N LEU A 98 -1.08 2.70 17.24
CA LEU A 98 -1.46 1.79 18.32
C LEU A 98 -1.40 2.45 19.70
N ASP A 99 -0.61 3.52 19.83
CA ASP A 99 -0.47 4.28 21.07
C ASP A 99 -1.57 5.33 21.25
N LYS A 100 -2.43 5.51 20.23
CA LYS A 100 -3.52 6.49 20.24
C LYS A 100 -4.77 5.93 20.91
N LYS A 101 -5.62 6.82 21.42
CA LYS A 101 -6.94 6.42 21.95
C LYS A 101 -7.82 5.88 20.82
N VAL A 102 -8.46 4.74 21.06
CA VAL A 102 -9.32 4.09 20.07
C VAL A 102 -10.79 4.48 20.25
N PHE A 103 -11.44 4.86 19.15
CA PHE A 103 -12.86 5.22 19.09
C PHE A 103 -13.60 4.36 18.05
N ASP A 104 -14.88 4.11 18.32
CA ASP A 104 -15.78 3.38 17.42
C ASP A 104 -16.98 4.26 17.10
N TYR A 105 -17.25 4.49 15.81
CA TYR A 105 -18.40 5.27 15.35
C TYR A 105 -19.75 4.58 15.59
N ARG A 106 -19.74 3.30 16.00
CA ARG A 106 -20.93 2.58 16.48
C ARG A 106 -21.19 2.73 17.98
N SER A 107 -20.27 3.39 18.70
CA SER A 107 -20.39 3.66 20.14
C SER A 107 -21.02 5.03 20.41
N ASP A 108 -21.21 5.33 21.69
CA ASP A 108 -21.70 6.64 22.17
C ASP A 108 -20.80 7.81 21.70
N PRO A 109 -21.36 8.80 20.96
CA PRO A 109 -20.61 9.99 20.53
C PRO A 109 -20.05 10.82 21.69
N GLU A 110 -20.59 10.75 22.90
CA GLU A 110 -20.07 11.47 24.08
C GLU A 110 -18.62 11.11 24.41
N LYS A 111 -18.18 9.89 24.05
CA LYS A 111 -16.78 9.49 24.18
C LYS A 111 -15.85 10.37 23.35
N ILE A 112 -16.25 10.73 22.12
CA ILE A 112 -15.49 11.65 21.26
C ILE A 112 -15.66 13.08 21.74
N ILE A 113 -16.89 13.51 22.06
CA ILE A 113 -17.18 14.89 22.49
C ILE A 113 -16.35 15.26 23.73
N SER A 114 -16.24 14.33 24.69
CA SER A 114 -15.44 14.52 25.90
C SER A 114 -13.95 14.77 25.65
N GLN A 115 -13.42 14.33 24.50
CA GLN A 115 -12.03 14.60 24.11
C GLN A 115 -11.83 16.01 23.54
N LYS A 116 -12.91 16.74 23.25
CA LYS A 116 -12.88 18.08 22.64
C LYS A 116 -11.97 18.14 21.40
N PRO A 117 -12.21 17.29 20.38
CA PRO A 117 -11.53 17.44 19.09
C PRO A 117 -12.04 18.70 18.39
N ASP A 118 -11.19 19.31 17.58
CA ASP A 118 -11.60 20.38 16.66
C ASP A 118 -11.94 19.84 15.25
N LEU A 119 -11.46 18.63 14.93
CA LEU A 119 -11.69 17.91 13.69
C LEU A 119 -11.93 16.41 13.93
N VAL A 120 -13.00 15.88 13.31
CA VAL A 120 -13.24 14.44 13.19
C VAL A 120 -13.31 14.08 11.71
N LEU A 121 -12.42 13.19 11.26
CA LEU A 121 -12.35 12.72 9.88
C LEU A 121 -13.06 11.38 9.74
N ILE A 122 -13.98 11.30 8.78
CA ILE A 122 -14.79 10.12 8.48
C ILE A 122 -14.85 9.86 6.98
N ARG A 123 -15.34 8.67 6.61
CA ARG A 123 -15.76 8.38 5.23
C ARG A 123 -17.25 8.62 5.04
N PRO A 124 -17.71 8.86 3.79
CA PRO A 124 -19.13 8.86 3.44
C PRO A 124 -19.90 7.61 3.92
N PHE A 125 -19.22 6.46 4.00
CA PHE A 125 -19.80 5.24 4.58
C PHE A 125 -20.28 5.44 6.03
N ILE A 126 -19.49 6.09 6.90
CA ILE A 126 -19.84 6.31 8.30
C ILE A 126 -21.01 7.29 8.39
N GLU A 127 -21.00 8.33 7.57
CA GLU A 127 -22.10 9.31 7.52
C GLU A 127 -23.43 8.67 7.12
N ARG A 128 -23.42 7.75 6.14
CA ARG A 128 -24.62 7.00 5.73
C ARG A 128 -25.08 5.98 6.77
N ASN A 129 -24.16 5.25 7.39
CA ASN A 129 -24.49 4.12 8.28
C ASN A 129 -24.63 4.52 9.76
N SER A 130 -24.16 5.70 10.16
CA SER A 130 -24.23 6.19 11.54
C SER A 130 -24.54 7.70 11.59
N PRO A 131 -25.64 8.15 10.96
CA PRO A 131 -25.96 9.57 10.85
C PRO A 131 -26.22 10.22 12.22
N ASP A 132 -26.82 9.50 13.18
CA ASP A 132 -27.08 10.04 14.52
C ASP A 132 -25.81 10.32 15.30
N PHE A 133 -24.79 9.48 15.13
CA PHE A 133 -23.46 9.69 15.69
C PHE A 133 -22.84 10.97 15.11
N VAL A 134 -22.78 11.07 13.77
CA VAL A 134 -22.21 12.23 13.07
C VAL A 134 -22.95 13.53 13.43
N ASN A 135 -24.28 13.50 13.44
CA ASN A 135 -25.11 14.66 13.77
C ASN A 135 -24.93 15.11 15.22
N SER A 136 -24.70 14.18 16.15
CA SER A 136 -24.42 14.52 17.56
C SER A 136 -23.09 15.26 17.71
N LEU A 137 -22.05 14.81 17.01
CA LEU A 137 -20.76 15.52 16.97
C LEU A 137 -20.92 16.93 16.38
N ARG A 138 -21.58 17.06 15.21
CA ARG A 138 -21.83 18.37 14.57
C ARG A 138 -22.63 19.32 15.48
N ARG A 139 -23.66 18.83 16.18
CA ARG A 139 -24.46 19.64 17.14
C ARG A 139 -23.65 20.12 18.34
N SER A 140 -22.61 19.41 18.73
CA SER A 140 -21.68 19.84 19.79
C SER A 140 -20.67 20.89 19.32
N GLY A 141 -20.69 21.27 18.04
CA GLY A 141 -19.78 22.25 17.45
C GLY A 141 -18.47 21.67 16.94
N ILE A 142 -18.35 20.34 16.86
CA ILE A 142 -17.18 19.65 16.30
C ILE A 142 -17.30 19.66 14.77
N ASN A 143 -16.21 19.99 14.07
CA ASN A 143 -16.15 19.87 12.62
C ASN A 143 -16.00 18.40 12.24
N VAL A 144 -17.00 17.85 11.56
CA VAL A 144 -16.96 16.48 11.04
C VAL A 144 -16.86 16.55 9.52
N VAL A 145 -15.77 16.00 8.98
CA VAL A 145 -15.40 16.10 7.56
C VAL A 145 -15.40 14.71 6.93
N SER A 146 -16.15 14.56 5.86
CA SER A 146 -16.39 13.31 5.14
C SER A 146 -15.56 13.26 3.86
N LEU A 147 -14.53 12.42 3.82
CA LEU A 147 -13.61 12.32 2.68
C LEU A 147 -13.46 10.87 2.19
N TYR A 148 -13.47 10.67 0.87
CA TYR A 148 -13.10 9.42 0.23
C TYR A 148 -12.94 9.60 -1.29
N PRO A 149 -11.73 9.40 -1.87
CA PRO A 149 -11.57 9.39 -3.31
C PRO A 149 -12.09 8.06 -3.87
N GLU A 150 -13.07 8.10 -4.77
CA GLU A 150 -13.61 6.90 -5.43
C GLU A 150 -12.74 6.47 -6.62
N SER A 151 -12.07 7.44 -7.28
CA SER A 151 -11.18 7.21 -8.41
C SER A 151 -9.72 7.57 -8.07
N PHE A 152 -8.76 7.05 -8.83
CA PHE A 152 -7.36 7.44 -8.66
C PHE A 152 -7.14 8.94 -8.95
N SER A 153 -7.89 9.53 -9.89
CA SER A 153 -7.78 10.96 -10.21
C SER A 153 -8.18 11.90 -9.07
N GLU A 154 -8.93 11.42 -8.09
CA GLU A 154 -9.32 12.19 -6.90
C GLU A 154 -8.29 12.10 -5.77
N PHE A 155 -7.26 11.26 -5.90
CA PHE A 155 -6.29 11.01 -4.84
C PHE A 155 -5.57 12.30 -4.41
N ASP A 156 -5.10 13.10 -5.36
CA ASP A 156 -4.39 14.36 -5.09
C ASP A 156 -5.26 15.36 -4.35
N ASP A 157 -6.52 15.54 -4.80
CA ASP A 157 -7.49 16.43 -4.14
C ASP A 157 -7.79 15.96 -2.72
N TYR A 158 -7.95 14.65 -2.52
CA TYR A 158 -8.13 14.05 -1.21
C TYR A 158 -6.95 14.33 -0.27
N ILE A 159 -5.72 14.14 -0.73
CA ILE A 159 -4.51 14.46 0.06
C ILE A 159 -4.42 15.96 0.35
N MET A 160 -4.73 16.81 -0.64
CA MET A 160 -4.69 18.26 -0.46
C MET A 160 -5.79 18.78 0.47
N LYS A 161 -6.97 18.15 0.52
CA LYS A 161 -8.00 18.44 1.51
C LYS A 161 -7.52 18.11 2.93
N LEU A 162 -6.91 16.95 3.14
CA LEU A 162 -6.29 16.61 4.43
C LEU A 162 -5.21 17.63 4.81
N ALA A 163 -4.37 18.03 3.85
CA ALA A 163 -3.30 19.00 4.06
C ALA A 163 -3.84 20.39 4.41
N THR A 164 -4.87 20.85 3.70
CA THR A 164 -5.52 22.15 3.95
C THR A 164 -6.15 22.21 5.34
N LEU A 165 -6.81 21.14 5.77
CA LEU A 165 -7.40 21.06 7.12
C LEU A 165 -6.36 21.15 8.25
N THR A 166 -5.09 20.88 7.93
CA THR A 166 -4.02 20.65 8.91
C THR A 166 -2.80 21.56 8.72
N GLY A 167 -2.85 22.47 7.74
CA GLY A 167 -1.75 23.39 7.43
C GLY A 167 -0.48 22.70 6.93
N LYS A 168 -0.64 21.57 6.21
CA LYS A 168 0.47 20.71 5.72
C LYS A 168 0.60 20.70 4.20
N GLU A 169 0.07 21.71 3.50
CA GLU A 169 0.03 21.79 2.03
C GLU A 169 1.41 21.66 1.39
N GLY A 170 2.43 22.30 1.98
CA GLY A 170 3.82 22.18 1.49
C GLY A 170 4.37 20.76 1.60
N THR A 171 4.12 20.07 2.72
CA THR A 171 4.51 18.66 2.92
C THR A 171 3.74 17.75 1.97
N ALA A 172 2.44 17.98 1.80
CA ALA A 172 1.58 17.21 0.90
C ALA A 172 2.04 17.35 -0.56
N SER A 173 2.30 18.58 -1.04
CA SER A 173 2.79 18.82 -2.39
C SER A 173 4.09 18.07 -2.66
N LYS A 174 5.07 18.15 -1.75
CA LYS A 174 6.33 17.43 -1.90
C LYS A 174 6.13 15.90 -1.97
N LYS A 175 5.27 15.36 -1.10
CA LYS A 175 4.97 13.93 -1.10
C LYS A 175 4.22 13.46 -2.34
N LEU A 176 3.29 14.26 -2.85
CA LEU A 176 2.59 13.98 -4.11
C LEU A 176 3.58 14.01 -5.29
N ASP A 177 4.52 14.95 -5.31
CA ASP A 177 5.57 15.00 -6.34
C ASP A 177 6.44 13.73 -6.31
N GLU A 178 6.90 13.31 -5.13
CA GLU A 178 7.67 12.06 -4.95
C GLU A 178 6.86 10.83 -5.40
N PHE A 179 5.60 10.76 -4.97
CA PHE A 179 4.66 9.69 -5.32
C PHE A 179 4.45 9.58 -6.83
N HIS A 180 4.13 10.68 -7.51
CA HIS A 180 3.90 10.68 -8.96
C HIS A 180 5.17 10.40 -9.76
N ASN A 181 6.34 10.85 -9.28
CA ASN A 181 7.62 10.50 -9.89
C ASN A 181 7.87 8.99 -9.82
N GLU A 182 7.57 8.36 -8.68
CA GLU A 182 7.68 6.91 -8.51
C GLU A 182 6.71 6.15 -9.43
N LEU A 183 5.43 6.55 -9.47
CA LEU A 183 4.43 5.95 -10.37
C LEU A 183 4.83 6.07 -11.83
N LYS A 184 5.33 7.25 -12.24
CA LYS A 184 5.81 7.50 -13.61
C LYS A 184 7.01 6.61 -13.94
N SER A 185 7.94 6.43 -13.00
CA SER A 185 9.08 5.53 -13.19
C SER A 185 8.59 4.10 -13.42
N MET A 186 7.68 3.59 -12.58
CA MET A 186 7.12 2.25 -12.72
C MET A 186 6.38 2.06 -14.05
N GLY A 187 5.50 3.00 -14.41
CA GLY A 187 4.79 2.96 -15.69
C GLY A 187 5.72 3.05 -16.90
N SER A 188 6.84 3.79 -16.80
CA SER A 188 7.85 3.83 -17.86
C SER A 188 8.54 2.48 -18.02
N THR A 189 8.91 1.83 -16.90
CA THR A 189 9.51 0.50 -16.91
C THR A 189 8.59 -0.55 -17.56
N THR A 190 7.29 -0.54 -17.20
CA THR A 190 6.33 -1.53 -17.73
C THR A 190 5.81 -1.20 -19.12
N SER A 191 6.00 0.03 -19.61
CA SER A 191 5.60 0.43 -20.96
C SER A 191 6.37 -0.28 -22.07
N GLY A 192 7.61 -0.70 -21.78
CA GLY A 192 8.47 -1.43 -22.72
C GLY A 192 8.16 -2.92 -22.85
N ILE A 193 7.20 -3.45 -22.07
CA ILE A 193 6.80 -4.86 -22.12
C ILE A 193 5.88 -5.08 -23.33
N GLU A 194 6.32 -5.91 -24.28
CA GLU A 194 5.55 -6.24 -25.50
C GLU A 194 4.39 -7.20 -25.19
N ASP A 195 4.68 -8.33 -24.54
CA ASP A 195 3.70 -9.36 -24.20
C ASP A 195 3.09 -9.10 -22.82
N LYS A 196 2.11 -8.21 -22.79
CA LYS A 196 1.41 -7.87 -21.55
C LYS A 196 0.48 -8.99 -21.08
N VAL A 197 0.46 -9.25 -19.77
CA VAL A 197 -0.40 -10.28 -19.18
C VAL A 197 -1.85 -9.79 -19.07
N GLY A 198 -2.80 -10.64 -19.43
CA GLY A 198 -4.22 -10.42 -19.15
C GLY A 198 -4.52 -10.70 -17.68
N VAL A 199 -5.13 -9.74 -17.00
CA VAL A 199 -5.39 -9.78 -15.56
C VAL A 199 -6.87 -9.63 -15.27
N TYR A 200 -7.38 -10.52 -14.41
CA TYR A 200 -8.68 -10.34 -13.76
C TYR A 200 -8.48 -10.03 -12.28
N PHE A 201 -9.17 -9.01 -11.77
CA PHE A 201 -9.14 -8.63 -10.36
C PHE A 201 -10.49 -8.91 -9.70
N GLU A 202 -10.52 -9.80 -8.72
CA GLU A 202 -11.70 -10.06 -7.91
C GLU A 202 -11.65 -9.23 -6.62
N SER A 203 -12.57 -8.27 -6.51
CA SER A 203 -12.69 -7.42 -5.31
C SER A 203 -13.42 -8.13 -4.18
N SER A 204 -14.36 -9.02 -4.49
CA SER A 204 -15.12 -9.82 -3.52
C SER A 204 -15.71 -11.07 -4.18
N ASP A 205 -15.77 -12.16 -3.42
CA ASP A 205 -16.36 -13.44 -3.84
C ASP A 205 -17.89 -13.39 -3.92
N ARG A 206 -18.50 -12.48 -3.17
CA ARG A 206 -19.91 -12.14 -3.31
C ARG A 206 -20.18 -11.58 -4.70
N ASP A 207 -20.99 -12.31 -5.47
CA ASP A 207 -21.42 -11.95 -6.83
C ASP A 207 -20.28 -11.79 -7.86
N TYR A 208 -19.07 -12.26 -7.54
CA TYR A 208 -17.87 -12.13 -8.37
C TYR A 208 -17.65 -10.68 -8.83
N THR A 209 -17.59 -9.76 -7.87
CA THR A 209 -17.39 -8.35 -8.19
C THR A 209 -15.94 -8.08 -8.56
N THR A 210 -15.76 -7.14 -9.47
CA THR A 210 -14.48 -6.57 -9.90
C THR A 210 -14.47 -5.07 -9.60
N VAL A 211 -13.53 -4.34 -10.17
CA VAL A 211 -13.37 -2.90 -10.05
C VAL A 211 -13.51 -2.19 -11.39
N THR A 212 -13.96 -0.94 -11.37
CA THR A 212 -14.03 -0.09 -12.56
C THR A 212 -12.65 0.32 -13.06
N VAL A 213 -12.56 0.74 -14.31
CA VAL A 213 -11.29 1.07 -14.99
C VAL A 213 -10.52 2.23 -14.34
N ASP A 214 -11.23 3.19 -13.75
CA ASP A 214 -10.74 4.40 -13.10
C ASP A 214 -10.42 4.24 -11.60
N SER A 215 -10.75 3.07 -11.04
CA SER A 215 -10.45 2.72 -9.66
C SER A 215 -8.94 2.62 -9.40
N MET A 216 -8.53 2.81 -8.15
CA MET A 216 -7.12 2.63 -7.76
C MET A 216 -6.58 1.23 -8.08
N PRO A 217 -7.28 0.12 -7.78
CA PRO A 217 -6.75 -1.20 -8.12
C PRO A 217 -6.58 -1.41 -9.62
N SER A 218 -7.55 -0.99 -10.45
CA SER A 218 -7.41 -1.07 -11.92
C SER A 218 -6.23 -0.25 -12.44
N TYR A 219 -6.05 0.97 -11.90
CA TYR A 219 -4.89 1.79 -12.24
C TYR A 219 -3.56 1.13 -11.85
N ALA A 220 -3.51 0.44 -10.71
CA ALA A 220 -2.33 -0.32 -10.32
C ALA A 220 -2.02 -1.49 -11.25
N LEU A 221 -3.05 -2.22 -11.71
CA LEU A 221 -2.87 -3.29 -12.70
C LEU A 221 -2.22 -2.73 -13.97
N GLN A 222 -2.71 -1.58 -14.45
CA GLN A 222 -2.20 -0.91 -15.63
C GLN A 222 -0.73 -0.46 -15.46
N LEU A 223 -0.42 0.20 -14.34
CA LEU A 223 0.95 0.61 -14.02
C LEU A 223 1.90 -0.57 -13.90
N ALA A 224 1.42 -1.70 -13.38
CA ALA A 224 2.19 -2.93 -13.28
C ALA A 224 2.38 -3.67 -14.62
N GLY A 225 1.84 -3.14 -15.72
CA GLY A 225 1.94 -3.72 -17.06
C GLY A 225 0.85 -4.73 -17.41
N GLY A 226 -0.15 -4.91 -16.54
CA GLY A 226 -1.30 -5.80 -16.81
C GLY A 226 -2.37 -5.16 -17.70
N ILE A 227 -3.09 -6.01 -18.43
CA ILE A 227 -4.29 -5.66 -19.20
C ILE A 227 -5.51 -6.11 -18.40
N ASN A 228 -6.35 -5.18 -17.94
CA ASN A 228 -7.58 -5.53 -17.21
C ASN A 228 -8.62 -6.17 -18.16
N ILE A 229 -8.88 -7.46 -17.98
CA ILE A 229 -9.83 -8.27 -18.77
C ILE A 229 -11.30 -7.88 -18.53
N ALA A 230 -11.56 -7.21 -17.40
CA ALA A 230 -12.84 -6.63 -17.04
C ALA A 230 -12.89 -5.11 -17.27
N GLY A 231 -12.10 -4.56 -18.22
CA GLY A 231 -12.05 -3.13 -18.49
C GLY A 231 -13.34 -2.52 -19.07
N ASP A 232 -14.32 -3.35 -19.45
CA ASP A 232 -15.61 -3.00 -20.04
C ASP A 232 -16.77 -2.94 -19.04
N VAL A 233 -16.48 -3.05 -17.74
CA VAL A 233 -17.50 -3.12 -16.69
C VAL A 233 -18.04 -1.76 -16.27
N GLU A 234 -19.34 -1.73 -15.99
CA GLU A 234 -20.03 -0.58 -15.43
C GLU A 234 -20.19 -0.73 -13.91
N PRO A 235 -20.14 0.37 -13.15
CA PRO A 235 -20.27 0.32 -11.71
C PRO A 235 -21.67 -0.10 -11.26
N ILE A 236 -21.76 -0.79 -10.11
CA ILE A 236 -23.05 -1.20 -9.51
C ILE A 236 -23.89 0.03 -9.10
N THR A 237 -23.23 1.14 -8.79
CA THR A 237 -23.86 2.42 -8.43
C THR A 237 -23.03 3.54 -9.02
N GLU A 238 -23.68 4.60 -9.52
CA GLU A 238 -22.98 5.75 -10.08
C GLU A 238 -21.92 6.29 -9.10
N GLY A 239 -20.69 6.47 -9.59
CA GLY A 239 -19.54 6.92 -8.79
C GLY A 239 -18.87 5.86 -7.92
N SER A 240 -19.33 4.60 -7.93
CA SER A 240 -18.68 3.50 -7.21
C SER A 240 -17.52 2.93 -8.01
N SER A 241 -16.42 2.60 -7.33
CA SER A 241 -15.29 1.83 -7.90
C SER A 241 -15.56 0.33 -8.06
N ILE A 242 -16.72 -0.17 -7.61
CA ILE A 242 -17.09 -1.60 -7.63
C ILE A 242 -18.09 -1.90 -8.75
N ALA A 243 -17.82 -2.96 -9.50
CA ALA A 243 -18.63 -3.46 -10.61
C ALA A 243 -18.96 -4.95 -10.45
N ALA A 244 -20.16 -5.36 -10.89
CA ALA A 244 -20.50 -6.78 -10.96
C ALA A 244 -19.92 -7.38 -12.26
N TYR A 245 -19.22 -8.51 -12.16
CA TYR A 245 -18.70 -9.19 -13.34
C TYR A 245 -19.41 -10.53 -13.59
N GLY A 246 -19.63 -11.31 -12.52
CA GLY A 246 -20.33 -12.58 -12.59
C GLY A 246 -19.47 -13.73 -13.16
N ILE A 247 -19.76 -14.95 -12.71
CA ILE A 247 -18.99 -16.15 -13.04
C ILE A 247 -18.96 -16.47 -14.54
N GLU A 248 -20.06 -16.23 -15.25
CA GLU A 248 -20.18 -16.54 -16.68
C GLU A 248 -19.16 -15.77 -17.53
N ASN A 249 -18.98 -14.48 -17.22
CA ASN A 249 -17.99 -13.63 -17.90
C ASN A 249 -16.56 -14.06 -17.57
N ILE A 250 -16.28 -14.45 -16.32
CA ILE A 250 -14.96 -14.99 -15.91
C ILE A 250 -14.63 -16.24 -16.73
N LEU A 251 -15.56 -17.19 -16.81
CA LEU A 251 -15.34 -18.45 -17.52
C LEU A 251 -15.25 -18.22 -19.04
N GLN A 252 -16.04 -17.30 -19.59
CA GLN A 252 -16.00 -16.95 -21.01
C GLN A 252 -14.65 -16.36 -21.42
N LYS A 253 -14.11 -15.42 -20.65
CA LYS A 253 -12.79 -14.81 -20.89
C LYS A 253 -11.64 -15.58 -20.23
N GLY A 254 -11.91 -16.77 -19.65
CA GLY A 254 -10.94 -17.48 -18.80
C GLY A 254 -9.60 -17.82 -19.45
N LYS A 255 -9.57 -17.96 -20.78
CA LYS A 255 -8.32 -18.17 -21.54
C LYS A 255 -7.43 -16.94 -21.64
N GLU A 256 -8.02 -15.75 -21.51
CA GLU A 256 -7.35 -14.44 -21.56
C GLU A 256 -6.86 -14.00 -20.17
N ILE A 257 -7.24 -14.71 -19.10
CA ILE A 257 -6.81 -14.42 -17.73
C ILE A 257 -5.51 -15.16 -17.45
N ASP A 258 -4.38 -14.53 -17.74
CA ASP A 258 -3.04 -15.05 -17.45
C ASP A 258 -2.70 -14.98 -15.96
N VAL A 259 -3.21 -13.95 -15.27
CA VAL A 259 -3.06 -13.76 -13.82
C VAL A 259 -4.42 -13.48 -13.18
N TYR A 260 -4.73 -14.20 -12.11
CA TYR A 260 -5.93 -13.99 -11.30
C TYR A 260 -5.54 -13.26 -10.02
N VAL A 261 -5.87 -11.97 -9.93
CA VAL A 261 -5.61 -11.18 -8.72
C VAL A 261 -6.84 -11.19 -7.83
N THR A 262 -6.63 -11.43 -6.55
CA THR A 262 -7.66 -11.26 -5.52
C THR A 262 -7.09 -10.44 -4.37
N GLN A 263 -7.94 -9.69 -3.69
CA GLN A 263 -7.53 -8.94 -2.51
C GLN A 263 -7.86 -9.66 -1.21
N ARG A 264 -6.99 -9.51 -0.21
CA ARG A 264 -7.24 -9.93 1.18
C ARG A 264 -7.34 -8.73 2.11
N GLY A 265 -8.27 -8.79 3.06
CA GLY A 265 -8.40 -7.81 4.14
C GLY A 265 -9.82 -7.66 4.70
N ALA A 266 -10.02 -6.57 5.45
CA ALA A 266 -11.25 -6.32 6.22
C ALA A 266 -12.49 -5.97 5.36
N MET A 267 -12.33 -5.69 4.06
CA MET A 267 -13.47 -5.36 3.17
C MET A 267 -14.14 -6.61 2.57
N GLY A 268 -13.74 -7.82 2.99
CA GLY A 268 -14.04 -9.04 2.26
C GLY A 268 -13.03 -9.21 1.13
N GLY A 269 -12.66 -10.46 0.84
CA GLY A 269 -11.74 -10.78 -0.25
C GLY A 269 -12.41 -11.67 -1.28
N GLY A 270 -11.81 -11.80 -2.46
CA GLY A 270 -12.26 -12.74 -3.50
C GLY A 270 -11.86 -14.19 -3.23
N GLY A 271 -11.62 -14.57 -1.97
CA GLY A 271 -11.04 -15.85 -1.59
C GLY A 271 -9.51 -15.86 -1.55
N ASN A 272 -8.95 -17.02 -1.21
CA ASN A 272 -7.52 -17.33 -1.29
C ASN A 272 -7.22 -18.28 -2.45
N THR A 273 -5.94 -18.50 -2.76
CA THR A 273 -5.47 -19.38 -3.84
C THR A 273 -6.16 -20.74 -3.84
N HIS A 274 -6.26 -21.39 -2.68
CA HIS A 274 -6.91 -22.69 -2.58
C HIS A 274 -8.41 -22.59 -2.93
N SER A 275 -9.14 -21.68 -2.27
CA SER A 275 -10.58 -21.53 -2.46
C SER A 275 -10.95 -21.17 -3.89
N ILE A 276 -10.13 -20.39 -4.59
CA ILE A 276 -10.31 -20.02 -6.00
C ILE A 276 -10.04 -21.22 -6.90
N SER A 277 -8.94 -21.95 -6.64
CA SER A 277 -8.52 -23.10 -7.46
C SER A 277 -9.53 -24.24 -7.51
N ILE A 278 -10.34 -24.41 -6.47
CA ILE A 278 -11.34 -25.47 -6.37
C ILE A 278 -12.75 -25.04 -6.82
N ARG A 279 -12.93 -23.80 -7.28
CA ARG A 279 -14.25 -23.32 -7.76
C ARG A 279 -14.68 -24.11 -8.99
N PRO A 280 -15.95 -24.53 -9.09
CA PRO A 280 -16.43 -25.25 -10.27
C PRO A 280 -16.17 -24.49 -11.57
N GLY A 281 -15.51 -25.14 -12.53
CA GLY A 281 -15.18 -24.58 -13.85
C GLY A 281 -13.94 -23.69 -13.88
N PHE A 282 -13.37 -23.30 -12.73
CA PHE A 282 -12.17 -22.46 -12.70
C PHE A 282 -10.92 -23.20 -13.18
N ASP A 283 -10.94 -24.52 -13.20
CA ASP A 283 -9.94 -25.36 -13.87
C ASP A 283 -9.85 -25.08 -15.38
N SER A 284 -10.78 -24.32 -15.99
CA SER A 284 -10.71 -23.87 -17.37
C SER A 284 -9.93 -22.55 -17.58
N ILE A 285 -9.67 -21.79 -16.52
CA ILE A 285 -9.01 -20.47 -16.54
C ILE A 285 -7.49 -20.64 -16.61
N SER A 286 -6.82 -19.88 -17.50
CA SER A 286 -5.36 -19.99 -17.73
C SER A 286 -4.54 -19.76 -16.45
N ALA A 287 -4.85 -18.71 -15.69
CA ALA A 287 -4.22 -18.39 -14.42
C ALA A 287 -4.36 -19.51 -13.37
N VAL A 288 -5.54 -20.13 -13.27
CA VAL A 288 -5.79 -21.19 -12.28
C VAL A 288 -5.03 -22.46 -12.65
N LYS A 289 -5.02 -22.85 -13.94
CA LYS A 289 -4.26 -24.01 -14.43
C LYS A 289 -2.76 -23.87 -14.21
N SER A 290 -2.24 -22.65 -14.35
CA SER A 290 -0.81 -22.34 -14.21
C SER A 290 -0.41 -21.95 -12.79
N GLY A 291 -1.35 -21.96 -11.83
CA GLY A 291 -1.08 -21.56 -10.44
C GLY A 291 -0.83 -20.06 -10.23
N ARG A 292 -1.12 -19.21 -11.22
CA ARG A 292 -0.92 -17.75 -11.17
C ARG A 292 -2.08 -17.02 -10.51
N ILE A 293 -2.43 -17.41 -9.29
CA ILE A 293 -3.38 -16.70 -8.43
C ILE A 293 -2.59 -15.85 -7.43
N VAL A 294 -2.81 -14.54 -7.45
CA VAL A 294 -2.08 -13.55 -6.67
C VAL A 294 -3.00 -12.95 -5.61
N GLU A 295 -2.63 -13.12 -4.35
CA GLU A 295 -3.34 -12.54 -3.20
C GLU A 295 -2.67 -11.24 -2.75
N ILE A 296 -3.21 -10.09 -3.14
CA ILE A 296 -2.67 -8.77 -2.77
C ILE A 296 -3.37 -8.20 -1.53
N ASN A 297 -2.63 -7.49 -0.67
CA ASN A 297 -3.25 -6.85 0.48
C ASN A 297 -4.03 -5.59 0.06
N GLN A 298 -5.31 -5.50 0.45
CA GLN A 298 -6.16 -4.35 0.12
C GLN A 298 -5.61 -3.00 0.62
N LYS A 299 -4.76 -2.99 1.66
CA LYS A 299 -4.19 -1.76 2.24
C LYS A 299 -3.17 -1.08 1.34
N ILE A 300 -2.54 -1.82 0.44
CA ILE A 300 -1.51 -1.31 -0.48
C ILE A 300 -2.04 -1.15 -1.91
N ILE A 301 -3.30 -1.48 -2.18
CA ILE A 301 -3.86 -1.43 -3.54
C ILE A 301 -5.22 -0.72 -3.62
N SER A 302 -6.08 -0.91 -2.61
CA SER A 302 -7.45 -0.39 -2.59
C SER A 302 -7.66 0.74 -1.58
N SER A 303 -6.69 0.98 -0.68
CA SER A 303 -6.75 2.09 0.26
C SER A 303 -6.03 3.30 -0.31
N PRO A 304 -6.63 4.51 -0.27
CA PRO A 304 -6.04 5.72 -0.83
C PRO A 304 -4.92 6.22 0.09
N THR A 305 -3.73 5.65 -0.07
CA THR A 305 -2.54 5.97 0.72
C THR A 305 -1.30 6.00 -0.17
N PHE A 306 -0.24 6.65 0.29
CA PHE A 306 1.05 6.64 -0.42
C PHE A 306 1.67 5.24 -0.55
N ARG A 307 1.27 4.27 0.29
CA ARG A 307 1.67 2.86 0.13
C ARG A 307 1.10 2.19 -1.11
N PHE A 308 0.26 2.87 -1.89
CA PHE A 308 -0.17 2.41 -3.21
C PHE A 308 1.02 2.01 -4.11
N THR A 309 2.16 2.70 -4.02
CA THR A 309 3.36 2.34 -4.80
C THR A 309 3.90 0.96 -4.45
N LYS A 310 3.79 0.52 -3.19
CA LYS A 310 4.15 -0.83 -2.76
C LYS A 310 3.29 -1.89 -3.44
N GLY A 311 1.98 -1.64 -3.56
CA GLY A 311 1.06 -2.54 -4.25
C GLY A 311 1.38 -2.66 -5.74
N VAL A 312 1.71 -1.54 -6.40
CA VAL A 312 2.14 -1.56 -7.82
C VAL A 312 3.42 -2.40 -7.99
N LYS A 313 4.44 -2.21 -7.13
CA LYS A 313 5.67 -3.03 -7.17
C LYS A 313 5.40 -4.51 -6.93
N GLU A 314 4.53 -4.87 -5.98
CA GLU A 314 4.16 -6.26 -5.73
C GLU A 314 3.47 -6.90 -6.95
N LEU A 315 2.59 -6.16 -7.62
CA LEU A 315 1.97 -6.61 -8.87
C LEU A 315 2.99 -6.75 -10.01
N MET A 316 3.94 -5.82 -10.15
CA MET A 316 5.02 -5.92 -11.14
C MET A 316 5.80 -7.24 -10.95
N ARG A 317 6.22 -7.53 -9.71
CA ARG A 317 6.90 -8.79 -9.34
C ARG A 317 6.06 -10.02 -9.64
N SER A 318 4.75 -9.96 -9.37
CA SER A 318 3.83 -11.07 -9.61
C SER A 318 3.52 -11.31 -11.10
N PHE A 319 3.48 -10.24 -11.89
CA PHE A 319 3.18 -10.32 -13.32
C PHE A 319 4.40 -10.72 -14.14
N TYR A 320 5.58 -10.25 -13.76
CA TYR A 320 6.85 -10.45 -14.46
C TYR A 320 7.99 -10.78 -13.49
N PRO A 321 7.94 -11.93 -12.79
CA PRO A 321 8.97 -12.30 -11.83
C PRO A 321 10.37 -12.37 -12.47
N ASP A 322 10.48 -12.85 -13.70
CA ASP A 322 11.76 -12.90 -14.44
C ASP A 322 12.37 -11.52 -14.71
N LEU A 323 11.59 -10.45 -14.62
CA LEU A 323 12.07 -9.07 -14.81
C LEU A 323 12.32 -8.35 -13.49
N PHE A 324 11.43 -8.53 -12.51
CA PHE A 324 11.45 -7.74 -11.26
C PHE A 324 11.99 -8.49 -10.05
N ASP A 325 12.05 -9.82 -10.11
CA ASP A 325 12.66 -10.69 -9.10
C ASP A 325 13.94 -11.35 -9.61
N ALA A 326 14.44 -10.96 -10.79
CA ALA A 326 15.76 -11.38 -11.25
C ALA A 326 16.83 -10.97 -10.24
N ILE A 327 17.68 -11.93 -9.88
CA ILE A 327 18.82 -11.71 -8.99
C ILE A 327 20.08 -11.87 -9.83
N ASP A 328 20.89 -10.81 -9.86
CA ASP A 328 22.22 -10.82 -10.48
C ASP A 328 23.27 -10.97 -9.38
N PRO A 329 23.93 -12.14 -9.23
CA PRO A 329 24.98 -12.33 -8.25
C PRO A 329 26.13 -11.34 -8.39
N ASP A 330 26.43 -10.87 -9.60
CA ASP A 330 27.54 -9.95 -9.85
C ASP A 330 27.26 -8.52 -9.35
N ALA A 331 26.01 -8.21 -9.00
CA ALA A 331 25.63 -6.95 -8.36
C ALA A 331 26.07 -6.86 -6.89
N TYR A 332 26.46 -7.98 -6.26
CA TYR A 332 26.80 -8.05 -4.84
C TYR A 332 28.29 -8.23 -4.57
N GLY A 333 28.75 -7.67 -3.44
CA GLY A 333 30.09 -7.87 -2.91
C GLY A 333 30.35 -9.32 -2.46
N GLU A 334 31.57 -9.63 -2.02
CA GLU A 334 31.89 -10.97 -1.50
C GLU A 334 31.19 -11.28 -0.17
N GLU A 335 30.96 -10.25 0.66
CA GLU A 335 30.19 -10.32 1.89
C GLU A 335 28.82 -9.69 1.62
N ILE A 336 27.75 -10.46 1.84
CA ILE A 336 26.36 -10.01 1.67
C ILE A 336 25.84 -9.60 3.05
N THR A 337 25.29 -8.39 3.14
CA THR A 337 24.69 -7.86 4.36
C THR A 337 23.30 -8.45 4.60
N ARG A 338 22.75 -8.29 5.82
CA ARG A 338 21.43 -8.83 6.17
C ARG A 338 20.29 -8.25 5.34
N ASP A 339 20.35 -6.96 5.02
CA ASP A 339 19.32 -6.29 4.22
C ASP A 339 19.37 -6.69 2.73
N GLU A 340 20.57 -6.81 2.16
CA GLU A 340 20.80 -7.41 0.85
C GLU A 340 20.27 -8.85 0.81
N LEU A 341 20.61 -9.68 1.81
CA LEU A 341 20.11 -11.06 1.87
C LEU A 341 18.58 -11.09 2.03
N ALA A 342 17.99 -10.19 2.80
CA ALA A 342 16.53 -10.10 2.92
C ALA A 342 15.87 -9.80 1.56
N GLU A 343 16.44 -8.90 0.77
CA GLU A 343 15.95 -8.63 -0.59
C GLU A 343 16.12 -9.85 -1.51
N ILE A 344 17.30 -10.50 -1.47
CA ILE A 344 17.57 -11.73 -2.23
C ILE A 344 16.53 -12.80 -1.89
N LEU A 345 16.27 -13.06 -0.61
CA LEU A 345 15.31 -14.08 -0.18
C LEU A 345 13.87 -13.73 -0.55
N LEU A 346 13.47 -12.45 -0.47
CA LEU A 346 12.16 -11.99 -0.90
C LEU A 346 11.94 -12.25 -2.40
N LYS A 347 12.93 -11.91 -3.24
CA LYS A 347 12.91 -12.11 -4.69
C LYS A 347 12.96 -13.59 -5.06
N TYR A 348 13.90 -14.34 -4.47
CA TYR A 348 14.09 -15.77 -4.71
C TYR A 348 12.82 -16.58 -4.44
N THR A 349 12.09 -16.24 -3.36
CA THR A 349 10.85 -16.94 -3.00
C THR A 349 9.61 -16.39 -3.70
N HIS A 350 9.74 -15.37 -4.55
CA HIS A 350 8.63 -14.62 -5.16
C HIS A 350 7.54 -14.24 -4.15
N SER A 351 7.96 -13.93 -2.91
CA SER A 351 7.04 -13.75 -1.80
C SER A 351 6.34 -12.38 -1.89
N PRO A 352 5.02 -12.31 -1.62
CA PRO A 352 4.36 -11.03 -1.40
C PRO A 352 4.93 -10.37 -0.13
N ILE A 353 4.90 -9.04 -0.08
CA ILE A 353 5.39 -8.32 1.09
C ILE A 353 4.44 -8.50 2.27
N PHE A 354 5.00 -8.48 3.47
CA PHE A 354 4.20 -8.49 4.67
C PHE A 354 3.54 -7.13 4.89
N VAL A 355 2.23 -7.16 5.14
CA VAL A 355 1.45 -5.98 5.50
C VAL A 355 0.62 -6.33 6.73
N PRO A 356 0.74 -5.58 7.84
CA PRO A 356 0.13 -5.97 9.11
C PRO A 356 -1.41 -5.90 9.08
N SER A 357 -2.02 -6.71 9.94
CA SER A 357 -3.47 -6.75 10.17
C SER A 357 -3.81 -6.42 11.63
N THR A 358 -5.10 -6.21 11.94
CA THR A 358 -5.49 -5.97 13.34
C THR A 358 -5.27 -7.20 14.22
N SER A 359 -5.45 -8.42 13.67
CA SER A 359 -5.15 -9.65 14.41
C SER A 359 -3.66 -9.78 14.68
N TYR A 360 -2.82 -9.36 13.74
CA TYR A 360 -1.38 -9.38 13.88
C TYR A 360 -0.90 -8.62 15.13
N TYR A 361 -1.41 -7.41 15.39
CA TYR A 361 -1.00 -6.63 16.56
C TYR A 361 -1.62 -7.09 17.89
N LYS A 362 -2.68 -7.90 17.85
CA LYS A 362 -3.31 -8.46 19.06
C LYS A 362 -2.58 -9.68 19.62
N ASP A 363 -1.70 -10.27 18.83
CA ASP A 363 -0.90 -11.41 19.24
C ASP A 363 0.23 -10.94 20.16
N SER A 364 0.10 -11.26 21.45
CA SER A 364 1.01 -10.80 22.52
C SER A 364 2.28 -11.65 22.65
N GLY A 365 2.47 -12.65 21.78
CA GLY A 365 3.63 -13.54 21.78
C GLY A 365 4.61 -13.31 20.64
N LYS A 366 4.55 -12.16 19.97
CA LYS A 366 5.43 -11.84 18.84
C LYS A 366 6.74 -11.26 19.32
N ASP A 367 7.83 -11.77 18.75
CA ASP A 367 9.18 -11.28 19.00
C ASP A 367 9.46 -9.91 18.34
N HIS A 368 8.65 -9.52 17.34
CA HIS A 368 8.83 -8.29 16.59
C HIS A 368 7.49 -7.76 16.04
N TYR A 369 7.29 -6.44 16.16
CA TYR A 369 6.16 -5.72 15.58
C TYR A 369 6.58 -4.88 14.37
N TYR A 370 5.86 -5.06 13.27
CA TYR A 370 6.13 -4.38 11.99
C TYR A 370 6.30 -2.87 12.15
N GLY A 371 7.38 -2.32 11.61
CA GLY A 371 7.70 -0.90 11.60
C GLY A 371 8.24 -0.33 12.92
N ARG A 372 8.69 -1.20 13.85
CA ARG A 372 9.33 -0.78 15.11
C ARG A 372 10.86 -0.82 15.11
N LEU A 373 11.48 -1.20 14.00
CA LEU A 373 12.93 -1.20 13.87
C LEU A 373 13.48 0.23 13.98
N GLU A 374 14.42 0.45 14.89
CA GLU A 374 15.06 1.76 15.10
C GLU A 374 16.07 2.09 14.00
N ASP A 375 16.79 1.09 13.50
CA ASP A 375 17.88 1.23 12.53
C ASP A 375 17.44 1.03 11.06
N LEU A 376 16.16 0.75 10.82
CA LEU A 376 15.62 0.56 9.48
C LEU A 376 14.24 1.20 9.33
N GLY A 377 14.24 2.46 8.88
CA GLY A 377 13.02 3.23 8.66
C GLY A 377 12.27 2.84 7.37
N SER A 378 10.99 3.20 7.30
CA SER A 378 10.09 2.89 6.17
C SER A 378 10.50 3.47 4.82
N ASP A 379 11.42 4.44 4.81
CA ASP A 379 11.94 5.10 3.61
C ASP A 379 13.13 4.32 3.00
N SER A 380 13.67 3.30 3.69
CA SER A 380 14.70 2.42 3.15
C SER A 380 14.15 1.52 2.04
N SER A 381 14.93 1.31 0.98
CA SER A 381 14.61 0.37 -0.09
C SER A 381 14.51 -1.08 0.39
N TYR A 382 15.16 -1.42 1.50
CA TYR A 382 15.18 -2.76 2.07
C TYR A 382 14.11 -3.00 3.12
N PHE A 383 13.39 -1.97 3.55
CA PHE A 383 12.44 -2.04 4.66
C PHE A 383 11.41 -3.17 4.47
N ASP A 384 10.75 -3.21 3.30
CA ASP A 384 9.72 -4.22 3.05
C ASP A 384 10.28 -5.64 2.98
N ALA A 385 11.52 -5.81 2.50
CA ALA A 385 12.17 -7.11 2.45
C ALA A 385 12.57 -7.60 3.86
N ALA A 386 13.19 -6.74 4.66
CA ALA A 386 13.59 -7.03 6.03
C ALA A 386 12.38 -7.38 6.90
N GLU A 387 11.35 -6.53 6.90
CA GLU A 387 10.09 -6.76 7.61
C GLU A 387 9.42 -8.06 7.18
N THR A 388 9.36 -8.33 5.87
CA THR A 388 8.78 -9.58 5.37
C THR A 388 9.56 -10.81 5.85
N CYS A 389 10.89 -10.75 5.82
CA CYS A 389 11.74 -11.86 6.23
C CYS A 389 11.70 -12.08 7.76
N LEU A 390 11.63 -11.01 8.57
CA LEU A 390 11.38 -11.11 10.00
C LEU A 390 10.05 -11.80 10.29
N GLN A 391 8.98 -11.41 9.60
CA GLN A 391 7.65 -12.02 9.80
C GLN A 391 7.56 -13.47 9.32
N ARG A 392 8.47 -13.90 8.45
CA ARG A 392 8.63 -15.30 8.04
C ARG A 392 9.57 -16.09 8.95
N GLY A 393 10.20 -15.44 9.94
CA GLY A 393 11.16 -16.05 10.86
C GLY A 393 12.53 -16.34 10.24
N TYR A 394 12.82 -15.76 9.08
CA TYR A 394 14.12 -15.92 8.39
C TYR A 394 15.23 -15.23 9.18
N PHE A 395 14.93 -14.04 9.70
CA PHE A 395 15.80 -13.28 10.61
C PHE A 395 15.18 -13.20 12.00
N GLU A 396 16.03 -12.93 12.97
CA GLU A 396 15.65 -12.51 14.32
C GLU A 396 16.02 -11.03 14.50
N VAL A 397 15.26 -10.32 15.32
CA VAL A 397 15.60 -8.96 15.75
C VAL A 397 16.63 -9.02 16.87
N PHE A 398 17.48 -7.99 16.94
CA PHE A 398 18.31 -7.72 18.10
C PHE A 398 17.54 -6.79 19.04
N ILE A 399 17.56 -7.07 20.34
CA ILE A 399 16.87 -6.26 21.34
C ILE A 399 17.91 -5.69 22.30
N GLU A 400 17.98 -4.36 22.36
CA GLU A 400 18.85 -3.62 23.27
C GLU A 400 17.99 -2.57 24.00
N ASP A 401 17.87 -2.65 25.33
CA ASP A 401 17.04 -1.75 26.15
C ASP A 401 15.57 -1.59 25.67
N ASP A 402 14.90 -2.71 25.35
CA ASP A 402 13.54 -2.78 24.78
C ASP A 402 13.37 -2.12 23.40
N VAL A 403 14.48 -1.81 22.70
CA VAL A 403 14.50 -1.29 21.33
C VAL A 403 14.90 -2.40 20.36
N GLU A 404 14.15 -2.53 19.27
CA GLU A 404 14.32 -3.56 18.23
C GLU A 404 15.23 -3.04 17.10
N PHE A 405 16.22 -3.84 16.71
CA PHE A 405 17.18 -3.54 15.65
C PHE A 405 17.26 -4.70 14.65
N PHE A 406 17.37 -4.38 13.36
CA PHE A 406 17.60 -5.38 12.30
C PHE A 406 19.08 -5.61 12.01
N LYS A 407 19.93 -4.61 12.26
CA LYS A 407 21.36 -4.54 11.94
C LYS A 407 21.64 -4.75 10.45
N PRO A 408 21.10 -3.89 9.55
CA PRO A 408 21.09 -4.12 8.10
C PRO A 408 22.48 -4.45 7.53
N GLU A 409 23.50 -3.68 7.91
CA GLU A 409 24.88 -3.78 7.40
C GLU A 409 25.71 -4.94 8.01
N SER A 410 25.16 -5.71 8.95
CA SER A 410 25.91 -6.82 9.54
C SER A 410 25.92 -8.04 8.62
N SER A 411 26.98 -8.84 8.69
CA SER A 411 27.04 -10.08 7.93
C SER A 411 26.21 -11.19 8.55
N VAL A 412 25.88 -12.17 7.71
CA VAL A 412 25.04 -13.31 8.05
C VAL A 412 25.93 -14.49 8.37
N THR A 413 25.71 -15.12 9.51
CA THR A 413 26.44 -16.33 9.91
C THR A 413 25.91 -17.58 9.20
N ARG A 414 26.71 -18.64 9.13
CA ARG A 414 26.28 -19.95 8.59
C ARG A 414 25.10 -20.53 9.37
N GLU A 415 25.05 -20.32 10.69
CA GLU A 415 23.92 -20.79 11.50
C GLU A 415 22.61 -20.06 11.15
N GLU A 416 22.65 -18.73 11.02
CA GLU A 416 21.49 -17.94 10.59
C GLU A 416 21.04 -18.35 9.18
N PHE A 417 21.96 -18.45 8.23
CA PHE A 417 21.64 -18.84 6.87
C PHE A 417 21.07 -20.26 6.78
N ALA A 418 21.60 -21.20 7.57
CA ALA A 418 21.05 -22.56 7.66
C ALA A 418 19.60 -22.57 8.16
N LYS A 419 19.26 -21.73 9.14
CA LYS A 419 17.87 -21.57 9.60
C LYS A 419 16.97 -21.10 8.46
N MET A 420 17.40 -20.10 7.69
CA MET A 420 16.64 -19.57 6.54
C MET A 420 16.40 -20.67 5.50
N LEU A 421 17.46 -21.36 5.08
CA LEU A 421 17.38 -22.47 4.12
C LEU A 421 16.46 -23.59 4.61
N TYR A 422 16.49 -23.90 5.91
CA TYR A 422 15.61 -24.91 6.51
C TYR A 422 14.15 -24.47 6.59
N ILE A 423 13.86 -23.19 6.80
CA ILE A 423 12.48 -22.68 6.79
C ILE A 423 11.92 -22.64 5.37
N ILE A 424 12.73 -22.21 4.40
CA ILE A 424 12.34 -22.11 2.99
C ILE A 424 12.19 -23.51 2.38
N GLY A 425 13.16 -24.39 2.66
CA GLY A 425 13.20 -25.74 2.12
C GLY A 425 12.40 -26.75 2.94
N ASN A 426 11.59 -27.56 2.26
CA ASN A 426 11.02 -28.77 2.87
C ASN A 426 12.10 -29.89 2.91
N LEU A 427 13.14 -29.69 3.71
CA LEU A 427 14.36 -30.51 3.67
C LEU A 427 14.16 -31.88 4.32
N LYS A 428 14.75 -32.91 3.70
CA LYS A 428 14.80 -34.25 4.30
C LYS A 428 15.81 -34.23 5.45
N ASN A 429 15.41 -34.77 6.60
CA ASN A 429 16.32 -34.91 7.73
C ASN A 429 17.11 -36.21 7.59
N ASP A 430 18.44 -36.13 7.49
CA ASP A 430 19.33 -37.27 7.67
C ASP A 430 20.23 -37.04 8.90
N ASN A 431 20.02 -37.86 9.92
CA ASN A 431 20.75 -37.75 11.18
C ASN A 431 22.12 -38.45 11.16
N SER A 432 22.43 -39.19 10.09
CA SER A 432 23.64 -40.01 9.98
C SER A 432 24.92 -39.22 9.66
N ILE A 433 24.79 -37.96 9.23
CA ILE A 433 25.94 -37.10 8.96
C ILE A 433 26.67 -36.74 10.25
N GLU A 434 27.99 -36.93 10.21
CA GLU A 434 28.93 -36.50 11.25
C GLU A 434 29.40 -35.06 10.95
N ILE A 435 29.25 -34.19 11.94
CA ILE A 435 29.72 -32.80 11.94
C ILE A 435 30.59 -32.65 13.19
N SER A 436 31.83 -32.21 13.00
CA SER A 436 32.88 -32.23 14.04
C SER A 436 32.65 -31.23 15.18
N ASP A 437 32.07 -30.07 14.88
CA ASP A 437 31.82 -28.94 15.79
C ASP A 437 30.33 -28.79 16.11
N LEU A 438 29.59 -29.91 16.11
CA LEU A 438 28.13 -29.89 16.28
C LEU A 438 27.70 -29.38 17.66
N GLU A 439 28.56 -29.52 18.68
CA GLU A 439 28.34 -28.96 20.02
C GLU A 439 28.27 -27.43 20.04
N ASP A 440 28.89 -26.76 19.06
CA ASP A 440 28.92 -25.30 18.95
C ASP A 440 27.69 -24.77 18.19
N VAL A 441 26.86 -25.65 17.62
CA VAL A 441 25.65 -25.30 16.86
C VAL A 441 24.42 -25.30 17.77
N LYS A 442 23.71 -24.18 17.85
CA LYS A 442 22.49 -24.01 18.66
C LYS A 442 21.39 -24.98 18.24
N ASN A 443 21.24 -25.22 16.93
CA ASN A 443 20.28 -26.18 16.40
C ASN A 443 20.95 -27.23 15.50
N SER A 444 21.47 -28.28 16.15
CA SER A 444 22.15 -29.39 15.50
C SER A 444 21.30 -30.09 14.42
N ARG A 445 19.98 -30.11 14.56
CA ARG A 445 19.08 -30.73 13.58
C ARG A 445 19.05 -29.93 12.28
N ILE A 446 18.98 -28.60 12.38
CA ILE A 446 19.00 -27.73 11.20
C ILE A 446 20.32 -27.88 10.46
N ALA A 447 21.46 -27.79 11.16
CA ALA A 447 22.78 -27.97 10.55
C ALA A 447 22.91 -29.32 9.82
N LYS A 448 22.51 -30.43 10.47
CA LYS A 448 22.50 -31.74 9.81
C LYS A 448 21.63 -31.77 8.56
N SER A 449 20.43 -31.19 8.63
CA SER A 449 19.50 -31.15 7.50
C SER A 449 20.06 -30.37 6.31
N VAL A 450 20.59 -29.17 6.51
CA VAL A 450 21.13 -28.37 5.39
C VAL A 450 22.38 -29.00 4.79
N VAL A 451 23.24 -29.60 5.62
CA VAL A 451 24.43 -30.31 5.15
C VAL A 451 24.05 -31.58 4.39
N SER A 452 23.06 -32.35 4.87
CA SER A 452 22.63 -33.59 4.20
C SER A 452 21.95 -33.38 2.86
N ASN A 453 21.35 -32.21 2.67
CA ASN A 453 20.77 -31.81 1.40
C ASN A 453 21.79 -31.06 0.51
N GLY A 454 23.06 -30.98 0.92
CA GLY A 454 24.12 -30.37 0.13
C GLY A 454 24.09 -28.84 0.07
N LEU A 455 23.23 -28.19 0.85
CA LEU A 455 23.04 -26.74 0.84
C LEU A 455 24.20 -25.99 1.49
N ILE A 456 24.85 -26.58 2.49
CA ILE A 456 26.05 -26.05 3.14
C ILE A 456 27.11 -27.14 3.17
N GLN A 457 28.33 -26.80 2.75
CA GLN A 457 29.47 -27.72 2.72
C GLN A 457 30.31 -27.59 4.01
N LEU A 458 30.77 -28.73 4.53
CA LEU A 458 31.64 -28.76 5.71
C LEU A 458 33.08 -28.38 5.34
N GLU A 459 33.75 -27.65 6.23
CA GLU A 459 35.17 -27.29 6.13
C GLU A 459 35.99 -28.16 7.06
N SER A 460 36.75 -29.10 6.47
CA SER A 460 37.50 -30.11 7.24
C SER A 460 36.64 -30.86 8.26
N GLY A 461 35.37 -31.10 7.92
CA GLY A 461 34.38 -31.77 8.78
C GLY A 461 33.59 -30.84 9.72
N ASN A 462 33.91 -29.54 9.75
CA ASN A 462 33.24 -28.56 10.61
C ASN A 462 32.17 -27.76 9.84
N PHE A 463 31.09 -27.41 10.53
CA PHE A 463 30.02 -26.55 10.04
C PHE A 463 30.39 -25.06 10.15
N LEU A 464 31.12 -24.68 11.21
CA LEU A 464 31.56 -23.32 11.53
C LEU A 464 30.37 -22.35 11.72
N PRO A 465 29.57 -22.49 12.79
CA PRO A 465 28.30 -21.77 12.95
C PRO A 465 28.43 -20.24 12.89
N GLU A 466 29.49 -19.68 13.46
CA GLU A 466 29.74 -18.23 13.54
C GLU A 466 30.47 -17.67 12.30
N LYS A 467 30.83 -18.51 11.32
CA LYS A 467 31.47 -18.05 10.09
C LYS A 467 30.46 -17.27 9.24
N SER A 468 30.83 -16.07 8.81
CA SER A 468 30.02 -15.33 7.83
C SER A 468 29.93 -16.08 6.50
N VAL A 469 28.72 -16.16 5.94
CA VAL A 469 28.50 -16.76 4.62
C VAL A 469 28.95 -15.81 3.52
N SER A 470 29.74 -16.33 2.59
CA SER A 470 30.12 -15.60 1.38
C SER A 470 28.99 -15.58 0.36
N LYS A 471 29.03 -14.61 -0.56
CA LYS A 471 28.17 -14.56 -1.75
C LYS A 471 28.09 -15.91 -2.47
N ASN A 472 29.24 -16.52 -2.73
CA ASN A 472 29.30 -17.78 -3.49
C ASN A 472 28.60 -18.93 -2.75
N GLU A 473 28.73 -18.98 -1.42
CA GLU A 473 28.01 -19.95 -0.60
C GLU A 473 26.49 -19.73 -0.65
N ILE A 474 26.05 -18.47 -0.57
CA ILE A 474 24.62 -18.12 -0.65
C ILE A 474 24.03 -18.59 -1.97
N PHE A 475 24.62 -18.19 -3.10
CA PHE A 475 24.05 -18.51 -4.42
C PHE A 475 24.14 -20.01 -4.75
N ALA A 476 25.23 -20.69 -4.39
CA ALA A 476 25.32 -22.15 -4.57
C ALA A 476 24.25 -22.89 -3.74
N ALA A 477 23.96 -22.42 -2.52
CA ALA A 477 22.91 -22.98 -1.68
C ALA A 477 21.52 -22.74 -2.28
N LEU A 478 21.22 -21.53 -2.77
CA LEU A 478 19.94 -21.19 -3.39
C LEU A 478 19.69 -21.95 -4.70
N GLU A 479 20.73 -22.16 -5.52
CA GLU A 479 20.64 -23.02 -6.71
C GLU A 479 20.31 -24.46 -6.33
N THR A 480 21.01 -25.01 -5.34
CA THR A 480 20.76 -26.37 -4.83
C THR A 480 19.36 -26.49 -4.25
N LEU A 481 18.91 -25.47 -3.50
CA LEU A 481 17.57 -25.43 -2.92
C LEU A 481 16.48 -25.40 -4.00
N GLN A 482 16.71 -24.68 -5.10
CA GLN A 482 15.75 -24.62 -6.20
C GLN A 482 15.52 -25.99 -6.83
N VAL A 483 16.60 -26.78 -7.00
CA VAL A 483 16.51 -28.16 -7.48
C VAL A 483 15.65 -29.01 -6.53
N ILE A 484 15.90 -28.89 -5.22
CA ILE A 484 15.13 -29.63 -4.20
C ILE A 484 13.65 -29.25 -4.21
N LEU A 485 13.33 -27.97 -4.37
CA LEU A 485 11.94 -27.51 -4.42
C LEU A 485 11.22 -28.02 -5.68
N ASN A 486 11.90 -28.04 -6.82
CA ASN A 486 11.35 -28.55 -8.08
C ASN A 486 11.10 -30.06 -8.04
N ASP A 487 11.96 -30.83 -7.37
CA ASP A 487 11.78 -32.29 -7.22
C ASP A 487 10.61 -32.69 -6.29
N ASN A 488 10.12 -31.75 -5.47
CA ASN A 488 9.05 -31.98 -4.49
C ASN A 488 7.65 -31.53 -4.98
N MET A 489 7.57 -30.78 -6.09
CA MET A 489 6.30 -30.39 -6.75
C MET A 489 5.85 -31.43 -7.75
#